data_AF-A0A414SKC9-F1
#
_entry.id   AF-A0A414SKC9-F1
#
_cell.length_a   1.000
_cell.length_b   1.000
_cell.length_c   1.000
_cell.angle_alpha   90.00
_cell.angle_beta   90.00
_cell.angle_gamma   90.00
#
_symmetry.space_group_name_H-M   'P 1'
#
loop_
_entity.id
_entity.type
_entity.pdbx_description
1 polymer ?
#
loop_
_entity_poly.entity_id
_entity_poly.type
_entity_poly.pdbx_seq_one_letter_code
_entity_poly.pdbx_strand_id
1 'polypeptide(L)'
;MERLTLDDAIKYTKDVARKNRINKEKNTIIIPNSFISSNDCADKYGQVARWLERLKDYDDLEEKGLLFELPCKVGDLVFIISGENICGRKVKSIKILSTEIEFSTSDFTFRKESFGETVFLTRAEATKKLYEMEEQNG
;
A
#
# COMPACT_ATOMS: atom_id res chain seq x y z
N MET A 1 27.32 -12.34 -8.89
CA MET A 1 27.15 -11.69 -7.56
C MET A 1 25.82 -12.17 -7.03
N GLU A 2 25.81 -12.80 -5.87
CA GLU A 2 24.59 -13.32 -5.24
C GLU A 2 23.65 -12.15 -4.93
N ARG A 3 22.34 -12.31 -5.22
CA ARG A 3 21.35 -11.26 -4.91
C ARG A 3 21.15 -11.21 -3.40
N LEU A 4 21.22 -10.02 -2.83
CA LEU A 4 20.91 -9.79 -1.41
C LEU A 4 19.46 -10.20 -1.14
N THR A 5 19.23 -11.09 -0.17
CA THR A 5 17.88 -11.48 0.26
C THR A 5 17.35 -10.53 1.34
N LEU A 6 16.04 -10.51 1.54
CA LEU A 6 15.41 -9.72 2.59
C LEU A 6 15.89 -10.16 3.99
N ASP A 7 16.10 -11.47 4.18
CA ASP A 7 16.64 -12.02 5.42
C ASP A 7 18.08 -11.58 5.68
N ASP A 8 18.93 -11.55 4.65
CA ASP A 8 20.29 -11.04 4.76
C ASP A 8 20.30 -9.55 5.13
N ALA A 9 19.42 -8.75 4.52
CA ALA A 9 19.28 -7.34 4.80
C ALA A 9 18.80 -7.07 6.24
N ILE A 10 17.81 -7.82 6.73
CA ILE A 10 17.34 -7.74 8.13
C ILE A 10 18.48 -8.08 9.09
N LYS A 11 19.18 -9.19 8.84
CA LYS A 11 20.30 -9.64 9.69
C LYS A 11 21.41 -8.60 9.75
N TYR A 12 21.85 -8.12 8.59
CA TYR A 12 22.89 -7.09 8.49
C TYR A 12 22.49 -5.82 9.26
N THR A 13 21.27 -5.33 9.06
CA THR A 13 20.78 -4.11 9.69
C THR A 13 20.71 -4.23 11.21
N LYS A 14 20.26 -5.38 11.74
CA LYS A 14 20.26 -5.67 13.18
C LYS A 14 21.67 -5.70 13.76
N ASP A 15 22.61 -6.32 13.04
CA ASP A 15 24.01 -6.37 13.48
C ASP A 15 24.66 -5.00 13.51
N VAL A 16 24.39 -4.14 12.52
CA VAL A 16 24.83 -2.75 12.52
C VAL A 16 24.23 -2.00 13.71
N ALA A 17 22.92 -2.12 13.95
CA ALA A 17 22.27 -1.48 15.10
C ALA A 17 22.91 -1.90 16.44
N ARG A 18 23.15 -3.20 16.62
CA ARG A 18 23.79 -3.77 17.82
C ARG A 18 25.21 -3.24 18.02
N LYS A 19 26.04 -3.26 16.97
CA LYS A 19 27.42 -2.74 17.03
C LYS A 19 27.43 -1.26 17.42
N ASN A 20 26.50 -0.47 16.88
CA ASN A 20 26.38 0.95 17.24
C ASN A 20 25.95 1.16 18.70
N ARG A 21 25.06 0.32 19.27
CA ARG A 21 24.74 0.39 20.72
C ARG A 21 25.95 0.12 21.60
N ILE A 22 26.68 -0.96 21.31
CA ILE A 22 27.88 -1.35 22.06
C ILE A 22 28.93 -0.23 22.01
N ASN A 23 29.13 0.39 20.85
CA ASN A 23 30.08 1.49 20.71
C ASN A 23 29.67 2.73 21.52
N LYS A 24 28.37 3.04 21.55
CA LYS A 24 27.80 4.13 22.36
C LYS A 24 28.04 3.91 23.86
N GLU A 25 27.79 2.70 24.35
CA GLU A 25 28.00 2.34 25.76
C GLU A 25 29.48 2.40 26.17
N LYS A 26 30.39 1.99 25.28
CA LYS A 26 31.83 1.95 25.55
C LYS A 26 32.54 3.30 25.36
N ASN A 27 31.81 4.37 25.04
CA ASN A 27 32.32 5.71 24.75
C ASN A 27 33.52 5.72 23.76
N THR A 28 33.57 4.72 22.88
CA THR A 28 34.66 4.54 21.92
C THR A 28 34.25 5.30 20.66
N ILE A 29 34.75 6.52 20.49
CA ILE A 29 34.54 7.31 19.28
C ILE A 29 35.22 6.55 18.13
N ILE A 30 34.44 5.79 17.36
CA ILE A 30 34.88 5.25 16.08
C ILE A 30 34.30 6.18 15.00
N ILE A 31 35.15 7.04 14.42
CA ILE A 31 34.85 7.70 13.14
C ILE A 31 36.05 7.40 12.23
N PRO A 32 35.85 6.65 11.13
CA PRO A 32 35.62 7.28 9.84
C PRO A 32 34.59 6.53 8.99
N ASN A 33 33.32 6.88 9.19
CA ASN A 33 32.45 7.21 8.06
C ASN A 33 31.49 8.28 8.57
N SER A 34 31.66 9.50 8.07
CA SER A 34 30.97 10.73 8.47
C SER A 34 29.44 10.71 8.34
N PHE A 35 28.84 9.58 7.97
CA PHE A 35 27.39 9.39 7.89
C PHE A 35 26.75 8.84 9.18
N ILE A 36 27.55 8.40 10.15
CA ILE A 36 27.07 7.63 11.31
C ILE A 36 27.60 8.19 12.64
N SER A 37 27.89 9.50 12.72
CA SER A 37 28.28 10.15 13.99
C SER A 37 27.12 10.89 14.68
N SER A 38 25.90 10.38 14.54
CA SER A 38 24.77 10.88 15.33
C SER A 38 24.43 9.86 16.42
N ASN A 39 24.15 10.36 17.62
CA ASN A 39 23.81 9.59 18.82
C ASN A 39 22.59 8.64 18.64
N ASP A 40 21.91 8.74 17.50
CA ASP A 40 20.67 8.04 17.12
C ASP A 40 20.89 6.97 16.05
N CYS A 41 22.12 6.72 15.61
CA CYS A 41 22.41 5.74 14.56
C CYS A 41 21.81 4.36 14.90
N ALA A 42 22.07 3.85 16.11
CA ALA A 42 21.58 2.55 16.53
C ALA A 42 20.05 2.43 16.45
N ASP A 43 19.35 3.52 16.77
CA ASP A 43 17.90 3.56 16.78
C ASP A 43 17.34 3.66 15.37
N LYS A 44 17.99 4.40 14.47
CA LYS A 44 17.66 4.46 13.03
C LYS A 44 17.83 3.10 12.37
N TYR A 45 18.97 2.42 12.54
CA TYR A 45 19.16 1.07 12.00
C TYR A 45 18.18 0.08 12.65
N GLY A 46 17.89 0.22 13.95
CA GLY A 46 16.85 -0.56 14.60
C GLY A 46 15.46 -0.34 13.98
N GLN A 47 15.12 0.89 13.60
CA GLN A 47 13.86 1.19 12.91
C GLN A 47 13.81 0.59 11.51
N VAL A 48 14.90 0.70 10.73
CA VAL A 48 15.00 0.08 9.40
C VAL A 48 14.82 -1.44 9.50
N ALA A 49 15.44 -2.10 10.48
CA ALA A 49 15.28 -3.53 10.69
C ALA A 49 13.81 -3.92 10.94
N ARG A 50 13.08 -3.14 11.75
CA ARG A 50 11.64 -3.36 11.99
C ARG A 50 10.79 -3.17 10.73
N TRP A 51 11.13 -2.20 9.88
CA TRP A 51 10.42 -2.01 8.61
C TRP A 51 10.66 -3.19 7.65
N LEU A 52 11.89 -3.70 7.60
CA LEU A 52 12.22 -4.87 6.79
C LEU A 52 11.51 -6.14 7.28
N GLU A 53 11.38 -6.33 8.60
CA GLU A 53 10.58 -7.42 9.17
C GLU A 53 9.10 -7.31 8.76
N ARG A 54 8.50 -6.13 8.88
CA ARG A 54 7.12 -5.91 8.43
C ARG A 54 6.95 -6.19 6.94
N LEU A 55 7.94 -5.84 6.12
CA LEU A 55 7.92 -6.13 4.69
C LEU A 55 7.92 -7.65 4.46
N LYS A 56 8.76 -8.40 5.19
CA LYS A 56 8.77 -9.85 5.13
C LYS A 56 7.42 -10.45 5.52
N ASP A 57 6.79 -9.92 6.57
CA ASP A 57 5.45 -10.35 6.98
C ASP A 57 4.41 -10.10 5.88
N TYR A 58 4.51 -8.98 5.14
CA TYR A 58 3.62 -8.70 4.01
C TYR A 58 3.84 -9.66 2.84
N ASP A 59 5.10 -9.91 2.44
CA ASP A 59 5.44 -10.86 1.38
C ASP A 59 4.88 -12.27 1.72
N ASP A 60 5.08 -12.72 2.96
CA ASP A 60 4.53 -13.99 3.47
C ASP A 60 2.98 -14.04 3.42
N LEU A 61 2.31 -12.92 3.73
CA LEU A 61 0.84 -12.84 3.66
C LEU A 61 0.34 -12.84 2.22
N GLU A 62 1.09 -12.21 1.31
CA GLU A 62 0.81 -12.19 -0.13
C GLU A 62 0.93 -13.61 -0.71
N GLU A 63 2.03 -14.32 -0.43
CA GLU A 63 2.25 -15.70 -0.86
C GLU A 63 1.16 -16.67 -0.33
N LYS A 64 0.65 -16.41 0.87
CA LYS A 64 -0.46 -17.18 1.48
C LYS A 64 -1.83 -16.78 0.95
N GLY A 65 -1.93 -15.77 0.09
CA GLY A 65 -3.20 -15.26 -0.44
C GLY A 65 -4.09 -14.59 0.63
N LEU A 66 -3.49 -14.07 1.70
CA LEU A 66 -4.20 -13.43 2.82
C LEU A 66 -4.37 -11.91 2.63
N LEU A 67 -3.73 -11.32 1.62
CA LEU A 67 -3.88 -9.91 1.26
C LEU A 67 -5.02 -9.72 0.25
N PHE A 68 -5.89 -8.75 0.52
CA PHE A 68 -6.92 -8.31 -0.40
C PHE A 68 -6.44 -7.09 -1.19
N GLU A 69 -6.39 -7.23 -2.51
CA GLU A 69 -6.22 -6.07 -3.39
C GLU A 69 -7.56 -5.32 -3.51
N LEU A 70 -7.53 -4.07 -3.04
CA LEU A 70 -8.63 -3.13 -3.19
C LEU A 70 -8.46 -2.36 -4.51
N PRO A 71 -9.52 -2.22 -5.32
CA PRO A 71 -9.46 -1.51 -6.60
C PRO A 71 -9.14 -0.01 -6.45
N CYS A 72 -9.38 0.59 -5.29
CA CYS A 72 -9.03 1.98 -4.98
C CYS A 72 -8.88 2.21 -3.47
N LYS A 73 -8.27 3.33 -3.08
CA LYS A 73 -8.16 3.78 -1.68
C LYS A 73 -9.21 4.83 -1.32
N VAL A 74 -9.39 5.05 -0.01
CA VAL A 74 -10.20 6.16 0.49
C VAL A 74 -9.61 7.49 -0.01
N GLY A 75 -10.47 8.37 -0.51
CA GLY A 75 -10.12 9.66 -1.09
C GLY A 75 -9.96 9.65 -2.61
N ASP A 76 -9.84 8.48 -3.24
CA ASP A 76 -9.76 8.37 -4.69
C ASP A 76 -11.05 8.83 -5.36
N LEU A 77 -10.91 9.41 -6.55
CA LEU A 77 -12.01 9.82 -7.41
C LEU A 77 -12.42 8.62 -8.27
N VAL A 78 -13.67 8.20 -8.14
CA VAL A 78 -14.31 7.16 -8.96
C VAL A 78 -15.41 7.79 -9.81
N PHE A 79 -15.67 7.23 -10.98
CA PHE A 79 -16.69 7.67 -11.92
C PHE A 79 -17.78 6.61 -12.00
N ILE A 80 -19.01 7.01 -11.70
CA ILE A 80 -20.16 6.11 -11.62
C ILE A 80 -21.14 6.48 -12.74
N ILE A 81 -21.53 5.48 -13.52
CA ILE A 81 -22.55 5.58 -14.55
C ILE A 81 -23.93 5.47 -13.88
N SER A 82 -24.81 6.44 -14.14
CA SER A 82 -26.18 6.47 -13.66
C SER A 82 -27.10 6.92 -14.80
N GLY A 83 -27.72 5.95 -15.47
CA GLY A 83 -28.40 6.19 -16.75
C GLY A 83 -27.43 6.73 -17.79
N GLU A 84 -27.81 7.83 -18.45
CA GLU A 84 -27.00 8.54 -19.46
C GLU A 84 -25.92 9.47 -18.86
N ASN A 85 -25.81 9.54 -17.52
CA ASN A 85 -24.91 10.47 -16.84
C ASN A 85 -23.72 9.75 -16.19
N ILE A 86 -22.56 10.43 -16.20
CA ILE A 86 -21.35 9.99 -15.47
C ILE A 86 -21.06 10.99 -14.35
N CYS A 87 -21.03 10.51 -13.12
CA CYS A 87 -20.75 11.32 -11.94
C CYS A 87 -19.42 10.94 -11.29
N GLY A 88 -18.54 11.92 -11.07
CA GLY A 88 -17.29 11.73 -10.35
C GLY A 88 -17.49 11.93 -8.85
N ARG A 89 -17.12 10.95 -8.03
CA ARG A 89 -17.28 10.97 -6.57
C ARG A 89 -16.02 10.51 -5.87
N LYS A 90 -15.74 11.07 -4.69
CA LYS A 90 -14.64 10.60 -3.85
C LYS A 90 -15.10 9.50 -2.90
N VAL A 91 -14.31 8.43 -2.81
CA VAL A 91 -14.52 7.36 -1.82
C VAL A 91 -14.28 7.93 -0.42
N LYS A 92 -15.27 7.80 0.48
CA LYS A 92 -15.18 8.28 1.86
C LYS A 92 -14.80 7.17 2.84
N SER A 93 -15.28 5.97 2.62
CA SER A 93 -14.97 4.82 3.46
C SER A 93 -15.07 3.52 2.68
N ILE A 94 -14.35 2.52 3.18
CA ILE A 94 -14.36 1.15 2.67
C ILE A 94 -14.72 0.27 3.87
N LYS A 95 -15.77 -0.53 3.74
CA LYS A 95 -16.17 -1.52 4.75
C LYS A 95 -15.91 -2.91 4.19
N ILE A 96 -15.17 -3.71 4.96
CA ILE A 96 -14.93 -5.11 4.64
C ILE A 96 -15.88 -5.92 5.52
N LEU A 97 -16.91 -6.49 4.89
CA LEU A 97 -17.86 -7.40 5.53
C LEU A 97 -17.39 -8.84 5.30
N SER A 98 -17.96 -9.80 6.04
CA SER A 98 -17.64 -11.22 5.84
C SER A 98 -18.04 -11.75 4.46
N THR A 99 -18.96 -11.07 3.78
CA THR A 99 -19.53 -11.48 2.49
C THR A 99 -19.09 -10.61 1.33
N GLU A 100 -18.76 -9.34 1.56
CA GLU A 100 -18.51 -8.37 0.48
C GLU A 100 -17.68 -7.16 0.94
N ILE A 101 -17.15 -6.41 -0.02
CA ILE A 101 -16.44 -5.16 0.22
C ILE A 101 -17.30 -4.01 -0.33
N GLU A 102 -17.70 -3.11 0.57
CA GLU A 102 -18.50 -1.93 0.24
C GLU A 102 -17.65 -0.66 0.24
N PHE A 103 -17.90 0.17 -0.76
CA PHE A 103 -17.32 1.50 -0.92
C PHE A 103 -18.45 2.52 -0.76
N SER A 104 -18.30 3.44 0.20
CA SER A 104 -19.26 4.51 0.41
C SER A 104 -18.67 5.85 -0.02
N THR A 105 -19.44 6.61 -0.77
CA THR A 105 -19.18 8.01 -1.14
C THR A 105 -20.05 8.94 -0.29
N SER A 106 -20.26 10.20 -0.72
CA SER A 106 -21.10 11.15 0.00
C SER A 106 -22.57 10.73 0.14
N ASP A 107 -23.10 10.04 -0.86
CA ASP A 107 -24.55 9.83 -1.06
C ASP A 107 -24.81 8.57 -1.89
N PHE A 108 -23.78 7.78 -2.16
CA PHE A 108 -23.88 6.55 -2.93
C PHE A 108 -22.94 5.48 -2.37
N THR A 109 -23.43 4.26 -2.25
CA THR A 109 -22.65 3.08 -1.82
C THR A 109 -22.69 2.05 -2.94
N PHE A 110 -21.56 1.45 -3.22
CA PHE A 110 -21.40 0.40 -4.23
C PHE A 110 -20.46 -0.69 -3.73
N ARG A 111 -20.50 -1.84 -4.38
CA ARG A 111 -19.69 -3.00 -4.00
C ARG A 111 -18.46 -3.13 -4.88
N LYS A 112 -17.50 -3.95 -4.48
CA LYS A 112 -16.30 -4.23 -5.29
C LYS A 112 -16.67 -4.76 -6.69
N GLU A 113 -17.74 -5.54 -6.80
CA GLU A 113 -18.21 -6.14 -8.04
C GLU A 113 -18.73 -5.09 -9.04
N SER A 114 -19.10 -3.89 -8.56
CA SER A 114 -19.56 -2.80 -9.42
C SER A 114 -18.44 -2.18 -10.26
N PHE A 115 -17.16 -2.43 -9.93
CA PHE A 115 -16.03 -1.96 -10.71
C PHE A 115 -15.97 -2.64 -12.09
N GLY A 116 -15.80 -1.85 -13.15
CA GLY A 116 -15.77 -2.34 -14.53
C GLY A 116 -17.15 -2.52 -15.17
N GLU A 117 -18.22 -2.51 -14.39
CA GLU A 117 -19.61 -2.54 -14.87
C GLU A 117 -20.23 -1.15 -14.87
N THR A 118 -20.34 -0.54 -13.69
CA THR A 118 -20.99 0.77 -13.47
C THR A 118 -20.07 1.77 -12.78
N VAL A 119 -18.95 1.32 -12.21
CA VAL A 119 -17.97 2.16 -11.51
C VAL A 119 -16.59 2.01 -12.14
N PHE A 120 -15.91 3.13 -12.36
CA PHE A 120 -14.62 3.19 -13.05
C PHE A 120 -13.65 4.12 -12.34
N LEU A 121 -12.35 3.88 -12.48
CA LEU A 121 -11.31 4.74 -11.90
C LEU A 121 -11.07 5.99 -12.74
N THR A 122 -11.38 5.94 -14.04
CA THR A 122 -11.24 7.07 -14.95
C THR A 122 -12.55 7.43 -15.63
N ARG A 123 -12.71 8.71 -15.97
CA ARG A 123 -13.86 9.17 -16.75
C ARG A 123 -13.88 8.56 -18.15
N ALA A 124 -12.71 8.37 -18.75
CA ALA A 124 -12.57 7.83 -20.10
C ALA A 124 -13.11 6.39 -20.18
N GLU A 125 -12.80 5.54 -19.20
CA GLU A 125 -13.33 4.18 -19.11
C GLU A 125 -14.86 4.19 -18.93
N ALA A 126 -15.37 5.05 -18.03
CA ALA A 126 -16.82 5.19 -17.85
C ALA A 126 -17.53 5.65 -19.13
N THR A 127 -16.98 6.64 -19.84
CA THR A 127 -17.55 7.15 -21.10
C THR A 127 -17.53 6.08 -22.19
N LYS A 128 -16.43 5.34 -22.33
CA LYS A 128 -16.36 4.23 -23.28
C LYS A 128 -17.43 3.18 -22.98
N LYS A 129 -17.59 2.80 -21.71
CA LYS A 129 -18.61 1.82 -21.30
C LYS A 129 -20.03 2.31 -21.57
N LEU A 130 -20.30 3.58 -21.32
CA LEU A 130 -21.61 4.17 -21.60
C LEU A 130 -21.97 4.08 -23.10
N TYR A 131 -21.03 4.41 -23.99
CA TYR A 131 -21.25 4.25 -25.43
C TYR A 131 -21.50 2.79 -25.84
N GLU A 132 -20.74 1.84 -25.29
CA GLU A 132 -20.97 0.40 -25.53
C GLU A 132 -22.39 -0.03 -25.11
N MET A 133 -22.92 0.53 -24.03
CA MET A 133 -24.28 0.27 -23.55
C MET A 133 -25.35 0.92 -24.44
N GLU A 134 -25.10 2.11 -24.97
CA GLU A 134 -26.02 2.80 -25.88
C GLU A 134 -26.12 2.08 -27.23
N GLU A 135 -25.00 1.64 -27.80
CA GLU A 135 -24.97 0.89 -29.08
C GLU A 135 -25.68 -0.47 -29.01
N GLN A 136 -25.69 -1.12 -27.84
CA GLN A 136 -26.37 -2.41 -27.65
C GLN A 136 -27.88 -2.28 -27.48
N ASN A 137 -28.36 -1.08 -27.11
CA ASN A 137 -29.76 -0.81 -26.82
C ASN A 137 -30.49 -0.02 -27.94
N GLY A 138 -29.78 0.38 -29.00
CA GLY A 138 -30.33 1.06 -30.18
C GLY A 138 -30.53 0.12 -31.37
#